data_AF-A0A931R798-F1
#
_entry.id   AF-A0A931R798-F1
#
_cell.length_a   1.000
_cell.length_b   1.000
_cell.length_c   1.000
_cell.angle_alpha   90.00
_cell.angle_beta   90.00
_cell.angle_gamma   90.00
#
_symmetry.space_group_name_H-M   'P 1'
#
loop_
_entity.id
_entity.type
_entity.pdbx_description
1 polymer ?
#
loop_
_entity_poly.entity_id
_entity_poly.type
_entity_poly.pdbx_seq_one_letter_code
_entity_poly.pdbx_strand_id
1 'polypeptide(L)'
;MISLDLSVVYQIVFFLVLWFVLSKVLFRPYLKLLEEREDKTAGALHDTADLEREGARLKAQYEERIAQAQAAGGAAKESILQEARQRREQVLSQARQEATATLELARREVASQVAGERQLAAAEAATVARQMASKILGRNLA
;
A
#
# COMPACT_ATOMS: atom_id res chain seq x y z
N MET A 1 99.94 19.83 -8.40
CA MET A 1 99.87 18.36 -8.27
C MET A 1 98.74 18.07 -7.30
N ILE A 2 97.69 17.37 -7.74
CA ILE A 2 96.64 16.92 -6.83
C ILE A 2 97.27 15.76 -6.06
N SER A 3 97.82 16.05 -4.89
CA SER A 3 98.21 15.02 -3.95
C SER A 3 96.94 14.33 -3.50
N LEU A 4 96.74 13.08 -3.91
CA LEU A 4 95.71 12.20 -3.36
C LEU A 4 96.11 11.91 -1.90
N ASP A 5 95.82 12.87 -1.04
CA ASP A 5 96.10 12.77 0.39
C ASP A 5 94.96 12.05 1.11
N LEU A 6 95.28 11.44 2.24
CA LEU A 6 94.33 10.75 3.12
C LEU A 6 93.12 11.66 3.49
N SER A 7 93.32 12.98 3.47
CA SER A 7 92.29 14.02 3.61
C SER A 7 91.13 13.91 2.61
N VAL A 8 91.40 13.54 1.35
CA VAL A 8 90.35 13.35 0.33
C VAL A 8 89.46 12.16 0.69
N VAL A 9 90.07 11.09 1.23
CA VAL A 9 89.33 9.91 1.71
C VAL A 9 88.43 10.30 2.88
N TYR A 10 88.92 11.06 3.85
CA TYR A 10 88.10 11.56 4.95
C TYR A 10 86.95 12.46 4.48
N GLN A 11 87.18 13.32 3.49
CA GLN A 11 86.14 14.19 2.94
C GLN A 11 85.05 13.40 2.20
N ILE A 12 85.42 12.34 1.46
CA ILE A 12 84.45 11.42 0.83
C ILE A 12 83.65 10.67 1.89
N VAL A 13 84.31 10.15 2.93
CA VAL A 13 83.62 9.45 4.02
C VAL A 13 82.64 10.39 4.73
N PHE A 14 83.04 11.62 5.03
CA PHE A 14 82.17 12.61 5.66
C PHE A 14 80.98 12.99 4.77
N PHE A 15 81.20 13.15 3.46
CA PHE A 15 80.12 13.39 2.49
C PHE A 15 79.14 12.21 2.41
N LEU A 16 79.63 10.97 2.40
CA LEU A 16 78.77 9.78 2.38
C LEU A 16 77.95 9.63 3.66
N VAL A 17 78.55 9.91 4.82
CA VAL A 17 77.83 9.92 6.11
C VAL A 17 76.77 11.01 6.11
N LEU A 18 77.11 12.23 5.70
CA LEU A 18 76.16 13.34 5.60
C LEU A 18 75.01 13.01 4.62
N TRP A 19 75.32 12.46 3.45
CA TRP A 19 74.35 12.01 2.47
C TRP A 19 73.40 10.96 3.05
N PHE A 20 73.94 9.97 3.77
CA PHE A 20 73.13 8.93 4.40
C PHE A 20 72.18 9.49 5.45
N VAL A 21 72.68 10.40 6.31
CA VAL A 21 71.87 11.09 7.31
C VAL A 21 70.78 11.92 6.62
N LEU A 22 71.12 12.69 5.58
CA LEU A 22 70.17 13.54 4.87
C LEU A 22 69.10 12.71 4.14
N SER A 23 69.50 11.60 3.51
CA SER A 23 68.61 10.65 2.84
C SER A 23 67.56 10.06 3.80
N LYS A 24 67.98 9.65 5.00
CA LYS A 24 67.07 9.10 6.00
C LYS A 24 66.23 10.16 6.72
N VAL A 25 66.82 11.30 7.06
CA VAL A 25 66.22 12.29 7.97
C VAL A 25 65.41 13.35 7.23
N LEU A 26 65.75 13.71 5.99
CA LEU A 26 65.01 14.75 5.24
C LEU A 26 64.19 14.17 4.10
N PHE A 27 64.80 13.39 3.20
CA PHE A 27 64.12 12.98 1.96
C PHE A 27 62.94 12.04 2.23
N ARG A 28 63.10 11.04 3.11
CA ARG A 28 62.02 10.12 3.47
C ARG A 28 60.81 10.82 4.11
N PRO A 29 60.94 11.63 5.19
CA PRO A 29 59.78 12.28 5.77
C PRO A 29 59.19 13.36 4.84
N TYR A 30 60.00 14.03 4.02
CA TYR A 30 59.51 15.02 3.07
C TYR A 30 58.62 14.39 1.99
N LEU A 31 59.05 13.27 1.40
CA LEU A 31 58.25 12.52 0.42
C LEU A 31 56.97 11.95 1.04
N LYS A 32 57.06 11.38 2.25
CA LYS A 32 55.88 10.89 2.99
C LYS A 32 54.85 11.98 3.24
N LEU A 33 55.29 13.19 3.61
CA LEU A 33 54.38 14.31 3.84
C LEU A 33 53.68 14.75 2.54
N LEU A 34 54.37 14.68 1.41
CA LEU A 34 53.81 15.02 0.11
C LEU A 34 52.79 13.98 -0.34
N GLU A 35 53.12 12.69 -0.21
CA GLU A 35 52.22 11.56 -0.49
C GLU A 35 50.99 11.62 0.43
N GLU A 36 51.16 11.91 1.72
CA GLU A 36 50.04 12.04 2.65
C GLU A 36 49.14 13.26 2.35
N ARG A 37 49.69 14.35 1.79
CA ARG A 37 48.91 15.51 1.34
C ARG A 37 48.13 15.19 0.07
N GLU A 38 48.75 14.47 -0.86
CA GLU A 38 48.15 14.05 -2.12
C GLU A 38 47.02 13.05 -1.87
N ASP A 39 47.28 12.01 -1.07
CA ASP A 39 46.28 11.00 -0.66
C ASP A 39 45.10 11.63 0.09
N LYS A 40 45.35 12.55 1.03
CA LYS A 40 44.25 13.21 1.76
C LYS A 40 43.39 14.06 0.85
N THR A 41 43.97 14.72 -0.16
CA THR A 41 43.24 15.60 -1.07
C THR A 41 42.48 14.80 -2.12
N ALA A 42 43.16 13.83 -2.76
CA ALA A 42 42.55 12.94 -3.74
C ALA A 42 41.49 12.03 -3.10
N GLY A 43 41.78 11.49 -1.91
CA GLY A 43 40.86 10.68 -1.12
C GLY A 43 39.62 11.47 -0.69
N ALA A 44 39.79 12.69 -0.15
CA ALA A 44 38.66 13.51 0.25
C ALA A 44 37.74 13.88 -0.94
N LEU A 45 38.31 14.14 -2.12
CA LEU A 45 37.53 14.40 -3.33
C LEU A 45 36.76 13.16 -3.80
N HIS A 46 37.40 11.99 -3.76
CA HIS A 46 36.76 10.71 -4.12
C HIS A 46 35.63 10.36 -3.15
N ASP A 47 35.89 10.44 -1.85
CA ASP A 47 34.91 10.16 -0.79
C ASP A 47 33.71 11.11 -0.88
N THR A 48 33.95 12.40 -1.17
CA THR A 48 32.87 13.37 -1.35
C THR A 48 32.01 13.02 -2.56
N ALA A 49 32.62 12.68 -3.70
CA ALA A 49 31.89 12.30 -4.90
C ALA A 49 31.06 11.02 -4.70
N ASP A 50 31.60 10.05 -3.96
CA ASP A 50 30.89 8.82 -3.65
C ASP A 50 29.75 9.04 -2.65
N LEU A 51 29.95 9.89 -1.64
CA LEU A 51 28.88 10.29 -0.72
C LEU A 51 27.76 11.04 -1.44
N GLU A 52 28.08 11.92 -2.39
CA GLU A 52 27.08 12.60 -3.21
C GLU A 52 26.29 11.62 -4.08
N ARG A 53 26.97 10.65 -4.71
CA ARG A 53 26.32 9.60 -5.51
C ARG A 53 25.44 8.70 -4.66
N GLU A 54 25.93 8.27 -3.50
CA GLU A 54 25.19 7.45 -2.54
C GLU A 54 23.95 8.21 -2.04
N GLY A 55 24.11 9.49 -1.70
CA GLY A 55 23.02 10.37 -1.30
C GLY A 55 21.97 10.56 -2.39
N ALA A 56 22.40 10.80 -3.64
CA ALA A 56 21.51 10.91 -4.79
C ALA A 56 20.76 9.58 -5.06
N ARG A 57 21.46 8.45 -4.95
CA ARG A 57 20.87 7.11 -5.10
C ARG A 57 19.84 6.85 -4.01
N LEU A 58 20.16 7.14 -2.76
CA LEU A 58 19.26 6.93 -1.63
C LEU A 58 18.02 7.82 -1.73
N LYS A 59 18.20 9.08 -2.16
CA LYS A 59 17.09 10.00 -2.42
C LYS A 59 16.16 9.47 -3.53
N ALA A 60 16.73 9.03 -4.65
CA ALA A 60 15.96 8.46 -5.75
C ALA A 60 15.18 7.20 -5.31
N GLN A 61 15.82 6.30 -4.56
CA GLN A 61 15.14 5.12 -4.00
C GLN A 61 14.02 5.52 -3.05
N TYR A 62 14.23 6.54 -2.20
CA TYR A 62 13.20 7.00 -1.27
C TYR A 62 11.99 7.60 -2.00
N GLU A 63 12.24 8.45 -3.01
CA GLU A 63 11.19 9.03 -3.86
C GLU A 63 10.41 7.94 -4.61
N GLU A 64 11.11 6.94 -5.15
CA GLU A 64 10.49 5.80 -5.81
C GLU A 64 9.62 4.98 -4.84
N ARG A 65 10.11 4.71 -3.63
CA ARG A 65 9.35 3.98 -2.59
C ARG A 65 8.10 4.74 -2.17
N ILE A 66 8.18 6.06 -2.03
CA ILE A 66 7.01 6.89 -1.74
C ILE A 66 6.00 6.82 -2.89
N ALA A 67 6.45 6.97 -4.13
CA ALA A 67 5.57 6.90 -5.30
C ALA A 67 4.88 5.54 -5.41
N GLN A 68 5.62 4.44 -5.20
CA GLN A 68 5.08 3.08 -5.15
C GLN A 68 4.06 2.91 -4.03
N ALA A 69 4.35 3.40 -2.82
CA ALA A 69 3.43 3.31 -1.68
C ALA A 69 2.14 4.11 -1.91
N GLN A 70 2.24 5.30 -2.51
CA GLN A 70 1.08 6.11 -2.89
C GLN A 70 0.24 5.43 -3.96
N ALA A 71 0.86 4.86 -5.00
CA ALA A 71 0.17 4.13 -6.05
C ALA A 71 -0.54 2.89 -5.50
N ALA A 72 0.15 2.09 -4.67
CA ALA A 72 -0.42 0.91 -4.02
C ALA A 72 -1.58 1.28 -3.08
N GLY A 73 -1.42 2.34 -2.29
CA GLY A 73 -2.48 2.86 -1.41
C GLY A 73 -3.70 3.37 -2.18
N GLY A 74 -3.48 4.07 -3.29
CA GLY A 74 -4.55 4.52 -4.20
C GLY A 74 -5.32 3.35 -4.82
N ALA A 75 -4.59 2.36 -5.34
CA ALA A 75 -5.19 1.16 -5.93
C ALA A 75 -5.99 0.34 -4.90
N ALA A 76 -5.45 0.16 -3.69
CA ALA A 76 -6.15 -0.53 -2.60
C ALA A 76 -7.44 0.21 -2.20
N LYS A 77 -7.38 1.55 -2.08
CA LYS A 77 -8.57 2.35 -1.77
C LYS A 77 -9.64 2.22 -2.84
N GLU A 78 -9.27 2.29 -4.12
CA GLU A 78 -10.22 2.16 -5.22
C GLU A 78 -10.85 0.76 -5.24
N SER A 79 -10.04 -0.29 -5.04
CA SER A 79 -10.54 -1.67 -4.94
C SER A 79 -11.55 -1.84 -3.80
N ILE A 80 -11.23 -1.32 -2.61
CA ILE A 80 -12.15 -1.36 -1.45
C ILE A 80 -13.45 -0.62 -1.76
N LEU A 81 -13.38 0.56 -2.40
CA LEU A 81 -14.56 1.33 -2.76
C LEU A 81 -15.41 0.64 -3.83
N GLN A 82 -14.80 -0.06 -4.77
CA GLN A 82 -15.52 -0.86 -5.77
C GLN A 82 -16.20 -2.07 -5.15
N GLU A 83 -15.50 -2.82 -4.30
CA GLU A 83 -16.06 -3.97 -3.59
C GLU A 83 -17.22 -3.54 -2.66
N ALA A 84 -17.05 -2.44 -1.93
CA ALA A 84 -18.10 -1.87 -1.09
C ALA A 84 -19.34 -1.45 -1.91
N ARG A 85 -19.14 -0.86 -3.10
CA ARG A 85 -20.24 -0.52 -4.01
C ARG A 85 -20.95 -1.75 -4.55
N GLN A 86 -20.22 -2.75 -5.03
CA GLN A 86 -20.79 -4.00 -5.50
C GLN A 86 -21.59 -4.71 -4.40
N ARG A 87 -21.02 -4.80 -3.20
CA ARG A 87 -21.70 -5.41 -2.05
C ARG A 87 -22.95 -4.65 -1.65
N ARG A 88 -22.90 -3.31 -1.68
CA ARG A 88 -24.08 -2.46 -1.44
C ARG A 88 -25.16 -2.72 -2.48
N GLU A 89 -24.82 -2.78 -3.75
CA GLU A 89 -25.77 -3.07 -4.83
C GLU A 89 -26.38 -4.47 -4.69
N GLN A 90 -25.57 -5.48 -4.36
CA GLN A 90 -26.05 -6.83 -4.09
C GLN A 90 -27.04 -6.87 -2.93
N VAL A 91 -26.71 -6.24 -1.80
CA VAL A 91 -27.60 -6.19 -0.63
C VAL A 91 -28.90 -5.46 -0.96
N LEU A 92 -28.84 -4.32 -1.68
CA LEU A 92 -30.03 -3.59 -2.10
C LEU A 92 -30.89 -4.40 -3.07
N SER A 93 -30.26 -5.14 -3.99
CA SER A 93 -30.96 -6.01 -4.95
C SER A 93 -31.66 -7.16 -4.23
N GLN A 94 -30.96 -7.85 -3.32
CA GLN A 94 -31.53 -8.92 -2.49
C GLN A 94 -32.69 -8.41 -1.66
N ALA A 95 -32.53 -7.30 -0.96
CA ALA A 95 -33.60 -6.70 -0.15
C ALA A 95 -34.83 -6.33 -1.00
N ARG A 96 -34.64 -5.83 -2.23
CA ARG A 96 -35.75 -5.55 -3.16
C ARG A 96 -36.45 -6.83 -3.64
N GLN A 97 -35.69 -7.87 -3.93
CA GLN A 97 -36.24 -9.17 -4.33
C GLN A 97 -37.05 -9.79 -3.19
N GLU A 98 -36.51 -9.80 -1.98
CA GLU A 98 -37.21 -10.30 -0.78
C GLU A 98 -38.46 -9.48 -0.47
N ALA A 99 -38.39 -8.15 -0.55
CA ALA A 99 -39.55 -7.28 -0.37
C ALA A 99 -40.63 -7.57 -1.41
N THR A 100 -40.26 -7.76 -2.67
CA THR A 100 -41.20 -8.07 -3.76
C THR A 100 -41.83 -9.45 -3.56
N ALA A 101 -41.02 -10.45 -3.19
CA ALA A 101 -41.51 -11.81 -2.90
C ALA A 101 -42.49 -11.80 -1.71
N THR A 102 -42.16 -11.07 -0.65
CA THR A 102 -43.03 -10.91 0.53
C THR A 102 -44.34 -10.21 0.16
N LEU A 103 -44.28 -9.17 -0.67
CA LEU A 103 -45.46 -8.44 -1.12
C LEU A 103 -46.39 -9.35 -1.96
N GLU A 104 -45.82 -10.16 -2.85
CA GLU A 104 -46.57 -11.11 -3.66
C GLU A 104 -47.20 -12.23 -2.82
N LEU A 105 -46.50 -12.73 -1.81
CA LEU A 105 -47.07 -13.68 -0.85
C LEU A 105 -48.23 -13.05 -0.07
N ALA A 106 -48.06 -11.85 0.46
CA ALA A 106 -49.11 -11.13 1.17
C ALA A 106 -50.34 -10.87 0.28
N ARG A 107 -50.13 -10.49 -0.99
CA ARG A 107 -51.22 -10.31 -1.96
C ARG A 107 -51.99 -11.60 -2.21
N ARG A 108 -51.30 -12.73 -2.36
CA ARG A 108 -51.93 -14.05 -2.55
C ARG A 108 -52.72 -14.47 -1.31
N GLU A 109 -52.17 -14.27 -0.12
CA GLU A 109 -52.82 -14.55 1.15
C GLU A 109 -54.11 -13.74 1.29
N VAL A 110 -54.06 -12.43 1.05
CA VAL A 110 -55.23 -11.54 1.08
C VAL A 110 -56.28 -11.96 0.04
N ALA A 111 -55.86 -12.28 -1.18
CA ALA A 111 -56.79 -12.73 -2.22
C ALA A 111 -57.50 -14.04 -1.84
N SER A 112 -56.77 -14.98 -1.22
CA SER A 112 -57.31 -16.24 -0.69
C SER A 112 -58.32 -15.98 0.43
N GLN A 113 -57.98 -15.12 1.39
CA GLN A 113 -58.87 -14.75 2.50
C GLN A 113 -60.16 -14.11 2.00
N VAL A 114 -60.08 -13.15 1.07
CA VAL A 114 -61.25 -12.50 0.47
C VAL A 114 -62.13 -13.50 -0.28
N ALA A 115 -61.53 -14.47 -0.99
CA ALA A 115 -62.29 -15.52 -1.67
C ALA A 115 -63.03 -16.44 -0.68
N GLY A 116 -62.37 -16.83 0.41
CA GLY A 116 -62.96 -17.63 1.48
C GLY A 116 -64.09 -16.90 2.20
N GLU A 117 -63.89 -15.64 2.58
CA GLU A 117 -64.92 -14.81 3.21
C GLU A 117 -66.13 -14.60 2.29
N ARG A 118 -65.91 -14.39 0.99
CA ARG A 118 -67.03 -14.30 0.02
C ARG A 118 -67.85 -15.58 -0.06
N GLN A 119 -67.23 -16.75 0.02
CA GLN A 119 -67.95 -18.03 0.06
C GLN A 119 -68.77 -18.18 1.34
N LEU A 120 -68.20 -17.82 2.49
CA LEU A 120 -68.90 -17.83 3.77
C LEU A 120 -70.09 -16.87 3.77
N ALA A 121 -69.88 -15.63 3.32
CA ALA A 121 -70.94 -14.62 3.21
C ALA A 121 -72.06 -15.06 2.25
N ALA A 122 -71.73 -15.72 1.14
CA ALA A 122 -72.73 -16.28 0.23
C ALA A 122 -73.54 -17.42 0.87
N ALA A 123 -72.90 -18.28 1.67
CA ALA A 123 -73.56 -19.35 2.40
C ALA A 123 -74.48 -18.80 3.51
N GLU A 124 -74.04 -17.78 4.24
CA GLU A 124 -74.86 -17.07 5.23
C GLU A 124 -76.06 -16.37 4.57
N ALA A 125 -75.83 -15.65 3.46
CA ALA A 125 -76.91 -15.01 2.70
C ALA A 125 -77.96 -16.03 2.21
N ALA A 126 -77.54 -17.20 1.71
CA ALA A 126 -78.45 -18.28 1.32
C ALA A 126 -79.23 -18.87 2.51
N THR A 127 -78.63 -18.86 3.70
CA THR A 127 -79.27 -19.33 4.93
C THR A 127 -80.30 -18.31 5.43
N VAL A 128 -79.96 -17.02 5.44
CA VAL A 128 -80.87 -15.92 5.78
C VAL A 128 -82.04 -15.86 4.78
N ALA A 129 -81.77 -16.02 3.48
CA ALA A 129 -82.83 -16.08 2.46
C ALA A 129 -83.81 -17.24 2.69
N ARG A 130 -83.30 -18.43 3.05
CA ARG A 130 -84.15 -19.58 3.44
C ARG A 130 -84.98 -19.30 4.68
N GLN A 131 -84.40 -18.67 5.71
CA GLN A 131 -85.12 -18.28 6.93
C GLN A 131 -86.20 -17.22 6.67
N MET A 132 -85.95 -16.28 5.76
CA MET A 132 -86.97 -15.31 5.35
C MET A 132 -88.10 -15.96 4.55
N ALA A 133 -87.76 -16.85 3.61
CA ALA A 133 -88.75 -17.59 2.83
C ALA A 133 -89.64 -18.47 3.72
N SER A 134 -89.08 -19.15 4.72
CA SER A 134 -89.86 -19.96 5.66
C SER A 134 -90.76 -19.13 6.57
N LYS A 135 -90.32 -17.93 7.00
CA LYS A 135 -91.17 -16.98 7.75
C LYS A 135 -92.33 -16.43 6.93
N ILE A 136 -92.12 -16.11 5.64
CA ILE A 136 -93.17 -15.55 4.76
C ILE A 136 -94.17 -16.63 4.33
N LEU A 137 -93.69 -17.85 4.03
CA LEU A 137 -94.53 -18.96 3.55
C LEU A 137 -95.25 -19.72 4.68
N GLY A 138 -94.98 -19.38 5.95
CA GLY A 138 -95.72 -19.90 7.11
C GLY A 138 -95.63 -21.42 7.30
N ARG A 139 -94.68 -22.10 6.64
CA ARG A 139 -94.54 -23.56 6.70
C ARG A 139 -93.07 -23.95 6.73
N ASN A 140 -92.68 -24.64 7.80
CA ASN A 140 -91.34 -25.22 7.96
C ASN A 140 -91.04 -26.13 6.77
N LEU A 141 -90.09 -25.72 5.94
CA LEU A 141 -89.46 -26.59 4.96
C LEU A 141 -88.16 -27.06 5.61
N ALA A 142 -88.20 -28.33 6.04
CA ALA A 142 -87.06 -29.11 6.50
C ALA A 142 -86.15 -29.49 5.32
#